data_AF-A0A918SFG6-F1
#
_entry.id   AF-A0A918SFG6-F1
#
_cell.length_a   1.000
_cell.length_b   1.000
_cell.length_c   1.000
_cell.angle_alpha   90.00
_cell.angle_beta   90.00
_cell.angle_gamma   90.00
#
_symmetry.space_group_name_H-M   'P 1'
#
loop_
_entity.id
_entity.type
_entity.pdbx_description
1 polymer ?
#
loop_
_entity_poly.entity_id
_entity_poly.type
_entity_poly.pdbx_seq_one_letter_code
_entity_poly.pdbx_strand_id
1 'polypeptide(L)'
;MSKILQRVLLVCFTGGLLTLAGWSSFQVYNYSSEAAEIKKDYSELNSITHGILSVNIWRDHLTNMVLNRIDEFEFTPEQEDTLVLQVENILTAGIDKGDSLMNLKQKSLKGKLRKFAVRTLVPEEKIRALVPMFAQTIVDEIQKPENKEALKFVIKSKLKEYSDLTHDNSQAAVLRLEALFEKYEVVDLKGFNKKTSENLMELEEQTYFHTYILLGIILTFLLLWWLLRNQKLLHTPLFIISVLVSLAVLFAGITAPMIEIDARFQQVNFQLIGEQIVFNDQVIFFQSKSILQVIEILFATGKIDSFLVGILILVFSIVFPVAKLISTQIYLAGNEILRKNKILKFFAFKSGKWSMADVYVIAIFMAYIGFQGILDHQLSNLNMETESLVSISTNKTSLQPGFIIFIAFVLFSLILSTILKKITALHKKKSLRDE
;
A
#
# COMPACT_ATOMS: atom_id res chain seq x y z
N MET A 1 24.08 33.43 -43.30
CA MET A 1 23.95 33.68 -41.85
C MET A 1 25.34 33.74 -41.23
N SER A 2 25.69 34.78 -40.46
CA SER A 2 27.01 34.84 -39.81
C SER A 2 27.20 33.64 -38.86
N LYS A 3 28.41 33.07 -38.79
CA LYS A 3 28.75 31.95 -37.89
C LYS A 3 28.44 32.28 -36.42
N ILE A 4 28.51 33.55 -36.05
CA ILE A 4 28.15 34.06 -34.72
C ILE A 4 26.64 33.99 -34.51
N LEU A 5 25.85 34.43 -35.49
CA LEU A 5 24.39 34.39 -35.44
C LEU A 5 23.85 32.96 -35.34
N GLN A 6 24.46 32.00 -36.05
CA GLN A 6 24.16 30.57 -35.91
C GLN A 6 24.41 30.04 -34.49
N ARG A 7 25.50 30.47 -33.86
CA ARG A 7 25.85 30.05 -32.49
C ARG A 7 24.90 30.63 -31.46
N VAL A 8 24.55 31.91 -31.58
CA VAL A 8 23.59 32.57 -30.68
C VAL A 8 22.23 31.92 -30.79
N LEU A 9 21.72 31.70 -32.01
CA LEU A 9 20.43 31.07 -32.24
C LEU A 9 20.36 29.66 -31.65
N LEU A 10 21.41 28.85 -31.86
CA LEU A 10 21.51 27.51 -31.27
C LEU A 10 21.47 27.56 -29.73
N VAL A 11 22.25 28.45 -29.11
CA VAL A 11 22.30 28.58 -27.65
C VAL A 11 20.96 29.06 -27.09
N CYS A 12 20.28 30.00 -27.73
CA CYS A 12 18.96 30.44 -27.31
C CYS A 12 17.93 29.31 -27.41
N PHE A 13 17.89 28.58 -28.52
CA PHE A 13 16.96 27.46 -28.72
C PHE A 13 17.21 26.33 -27.71
N THR A 14 18.45 25.87 -27.60
CA THR A 14 18.82 24.79 -26.68
C THR A 14 18.76 25.21 -25.20
N GLY A 15 18.97 26.50 -24.91
CA GLY A 15 18.74 27.08 -23.59
C GLY A 15 17.26 27.06 -23.19
N GLY A 16 16.35 27.38 -24.10
CA GLY A 16 14.91 27.25 -23.86
C GLY A 16 14.47 25.80 -23.61
N LEU A 17 15.07 24.83 -24.32
CA LEU A 17 14.85 23.41 -24.05
C LEU A 17 15.39 22.98 -22.68
N LEU A 18 16.52 23.54 -22.24
CA LEU A 18 17.07 23.27 -20.91
C LEU A 18 16.16 23.80 -19.80
N THR A 19 15.61 25.03 -19.94
CA THR A 19 14.67 25.56 -18.96
C THR A 19 13.38 24.75 -18.91
N LEU A 20 12.88 24.30 -20.07
CA LEU A 20 11.72 23.41 -20.16
C LEU A 20 12.01 22.05 -19.52
N ALA A 21 13.20 21.50 -19.71
CA ALA A 21 13.63 20.26 -19.08
C ALA A 21 13.67 20.41 -17.55
N GLY A 22 14.27 21.49 -17.03
CA GLY A 22 14.32 21.74 -15.58
C GLY A 22 12.93 21.90 -14.97
N TRP A 23 12.03 22.63 -15.64
CA TRP A 23 10.64 22.76 -15.21
C TRP A 23 9.89 21.43 -15.24
N SER A 24 10.00 20.67 -16.32
CA SER A 24 9.35 19.35 -16.46
C SER A 24 9.89 18.35 -15.43
N SER A 25 11.20 18.36 -15.16
CA SER A 25 11.82 17.57 -14.10
C SER A 25 11.22 17.86 -12.72
N PHE A 26 10.98 19.13 -12.41
CA PHE A 26 10.35 19.53 -11.14
C PHE A 26 8.88 19.11 -11.07
N GLN A 27 8.13 19.25 -12.16
CA GLN A 27 6.73 18.82 -12.21
C GLN A 27 6.58 17.31 -12.06
N VAL A 28 7.44 16.52 -12.71
CA VAL A 28 7.45 15.06 -12.52
C VAL A 28 7.66 14.72 -11.03
N TYR A 29 8.61 15.38 -10.35
CA TYR A 29 8.84 15.16 -8.93
C TYR A 29 7.59 15.50 -8.08
N ASN A 30 6.98 16.67 -8.28
CA ASN A 30 5.83 17.09 -7.49
C ASN A 30 4.62 16.15 -7.68
N TYR A 31 4.18 15.95 -8.93
CA TYR A 31 3.00 15.14 -9.22
C TYR A 31 3.19 13.68 -8.83
N SER A 32 4.38 13.12 -9.06
CA SER A 32 4.65 11.73 -8.66
C SER A 32 4.77 11.56 -7.14
N SER A 33 5.29 12.56 -6.42
CA SER A 33 5.35 12.54 -4.96
C SER A 33 3.96 12.66 -4.34
N GLU A 34 3.11 13.53 -4.89
CA GLU A 34 1.73 13.68 -4.45
C GLU A 34 0.91 12.42 -4.71
N ALA A 35 1.02 11.83 -5.91
CA ALA A 35 0.38 10.56 -6.22
C ALA A 35 0.84 9.42 -5.29
N ALA A 36 2.14 9.36 -4.96
CA ALA A 36 2.68 8.38 -4.02
C ALA A 36 2.13 8.55 -2.59
N GLU A 37 1.95 9.79 -2.14
CA GLU A 37 1.35 10.10 -0.83
C GLU A 37 -0.13 9.69 -0.79
N ILE A 38 -0.90 10.05 -1.81
CA ILE A 38 -2.31 9.68 -1.90
C ILE A 38 -2.48 8.15 -1.93
N LYS A 39 -1.66 7.43 -2.71
CA LYS A 39 -1.69 5.96 -2.73
C LYS A 39 -1.30 5.34 -1.38
N LYS A 40 -0.39 5.98 -0.64
CA LYS A 40 -0.02 5.54 0.72
C LYS A 40 -1.19 5.69 1.68
N ASP A 41 -1.84 6.86 1.69
CA ASP A 41 -3.02 7.12 2.51
C ASP A 41 -4.16 6.15 2.14
N TYR A 42 -4.37 5.92 0.85
CA TYR A 42 -5.34 4.93 0.35
C TYR A 42 -5.05 3.53 0.90
N SER A 43 -3.77 3.14 0.90
CA SER A 43 -3.34 1.82 1.33
C SER A 43 -3.44 1.63 2.83
N GLU A 44 -3.26 2.69 3.62
CA GLU A 44 -3.50 2.66 5.06
C GLU A 44 -4.99 2.42 5.34
N LEU A 45 -5.89 3.20 4.74
CA LEU A 45 -7.35 3.07 4.95
C LEU A 45 -7.93 1.75 4.44
N ASN A 46 -7.46 1.26 3.30
CA ASN A 46 -7.93 0.01 2.70
C ASN A 46 -7.05 -1.19 3.10
N SER A 47 -6.29 -1.07 4.18
CA SER A 47 -5.42 -2.15 4.65
C SER A 47 -6.21 -3.36 5.16
N ILE A 48 -5.61 -4.55 5.08
CA ILE A 48 -6.21 -5.77 5.65
C ILE A 48 -6.50 -5.63 7.15
N THR A 49 -5.75 -4.80 7.89
CA THR A 49 -5.96 -4.55 9.32
C THR A 49 -7.25 -3.81 9.60
N HIS A 50 -7.71 -2.96 8.68
CA HIS A 50 -8.98 -2.25 8.79
C HIS A 50 -10.14 -2.97 8.09
N GLY A 51 -9.87 -3.98 7.26
CA GLY A 51 -10.89 -4.83 6.63
C GLY A 51 -10.92 -6.24 7.20
N ILE A 52 -10.34 -7.22 6.49
CA ILE A 52 -10.47 -8.66 6.82
C ILE A 52 -9.94 -9.02 8.21
N LEU A 53 -8.97 -8.31 8.77
CA LEU A 53 -8.45 -8.58 10.11
C LEU A 53 -9.09 -7.70 11.19
N SER A 54 -10.06 -6.86 10.83
CA SER A 54 -10.74 -5.99 11.78
C SER A 54 -11.83 -6.73 12.54
N VAL A 55 -11.68 -6.81 13.86
CA VAL A 55 -12.68 -7.38 14.76
C VAL A 55 -14.00 -6.61 14.69
N ASN A 56 -13.94 -5.27 14.58
CA ASN A 56 -15.13 -4.42 14.49
C ASN A 56 -15.93 -4.72 13.21
N ILE A 57 -15.26 -4.87 12.07
CA ILE A 57 -15.93 -5.18 10.79
C ILE A 57 -16.54 -6.58 10.83
N TRP A 58 -15.81 -7.59 11.33
CA TRP A 58 -16.36 -8.94 11.48
C TRP A 58 -17.55 -8.98 12.42
N ARG A 59 -17.46 -8.30 13.56
CA ARG A 59 -18.56 -8.16 14.50
C ARG A 59 -19.78 -7.55 13.83
N ASP A 60 -19.63 -6.44 13.09
CA ASP A 60 -20.77 -5.77 12.46
C ASP A 60 -21.42 -6.67 11.41
N HIS A 61 -20.63 -7.38 10.60
CA HIS A 61 -21.16 -8.38 9.65
C HIS A 61 -21.88 -9.53 10.35
N LEU A 62 -21.28 -10.12 11.39
CA LEU A 62 -21.87 -11.22 12.14
C LEU A 62 -23.14 -10.79 12.89
N THR A 63 -23.12 -9.63 13.54
CA THR A 63 -24.29 -9.06 14.22
C THR A 63 -25.41 -8.84 13.23
N ASN A 64 -25.16 -8.19 12.10
CA ASN A 64 -26.20 -7.95 11.08
C ASN A 64 -26.75 -9.26 10.49
N MET A 65 -25.89 -10.23 10.20
CA MET A 65 -26.29 -11.55 9.71
C MET A 65 -27.19 -12.29 10.72
N VAL A 66 -26.79 -12.30 12.00
CA VAL A 66 -27.59 -12.93 13.05
C VAL A 66 -28.91 -12.19 13.26
N LEU A 67 -28.91 -10.85 13.21
CA LEU A 67 -30.13 -10.04 13.30
C LEU A 67 -31.12 -10.37 12.18
N ASN A 68 -30.65 -10.48 10.93
CA ASN A 68 -31.47 -10.86 9.79
C ASN A 68 -32.06 -12.26 9.95
N ARG A 69 -31.27 -13.23 10.44
CA ARG A 69 -31.76 -14.59 10.70
C ARG A 69 -32.75 -14.68 11.85
N ILE A 70 -32.60 -13.86 12.90
CA ILE A 70 -33.57 -13.77 13.99
C ILE A 70 -34.93 -13.27 13.47
N ASP A 71 -34.94 -12.38 12.47
CA ASP A 71 -36.18 -11.93 11.85
C ASP A 71 -36.93 -13.05 11.14
N GLU A 72 -36.19 -13.89 10.41
CA GLU A 72 -36.70 -15.03 9.66
C GLU A 72 -36.97 -16.28 10.52
N PHE A 73 -36.61 -16.25 11.81
CA PHE A 73 -36.66 -17.44 12.67
C PHE A 73 -38.09 -17.91 12.97
N GLU A 74 -38.37 -19.16 12.60
CA GLU A 74 -39.57 -19.91 12.96
C GLU A 74 -39.18 -21.30 13.48
N PHE A 75 -39.90 -21.79 14.49
CA PHE A 75 -39.69 -23.15 15.00
C PHE A 75 -40.24 -24.16 14.00
N THR A 76 -39.47 -25.19 13.69
CA THR A 76 -40.02 -26.37 12.99
C THR A 76 -40.78 -27.26 13.98
N PRO A 77 -41.74 -28.08 13.52
CA PRO A 77 -42.48 -29.00 14.40
C PRO A 77 -41.58 -29.94 15.20
N GLU A 78 -40.45 -30.39 14.62
CA GLU A 78 -39.48 -31.26 15.31
C GLU A 78 -38.69 -30.50 16.41
N GLN A 79 -38.40 -29.22 16.18
CA GLN A 79 -37.73 -28.37 17.17
C GLN A 79 -38.67 -28.01 18.32
N GLU A 80 -39.97 -27.90 18.04
CA GLU A 80 -41.02 -27.68 19.03
C GLU A 80 -41.12 -28.87 19.99
N ASP A 81 -41.22 -30.09 19.49
CA ASP A 81 -41.24 -31.31 20.31
C ASP A 81 -39.98 -31.40 21.22
N THR A 82 -38.83 -30.97 20.68
CA THR A 82 -37.57 -30.95 21.42
C THR A 82 -37.56 -29.87 22.52
N LEU A 83 -38.16 -28.71 22.27
CA LEU A 83 -38.30 -27.64 23.25
C LEU A 83 -39.24 -28.02 24.39
N VAL A 84 -40.37 -28.67 24.06
CA VAL A 84 -41.30 -29.20 25.07
C VAL A 84 -40.55 -30.14 26.00
N LEU A 85 -39.80 -31.12 25.47
CA LEU A 85 -38.98 -32.04 26.26
C LEU A 85 -37.94 -31.33 27.14
N GLN A 86 -37.32 -30.26 26.66
CA GLN A 86 -36.36 -29.48 27.47
C GLN A 86 -37.05 -28.71 28.59
N VAL A 87 -38.20 -28.09 28.32
CA VAL A 87 -39.00 -27.38 29.32
C VAL A 87 -39.51 -28.38 30.37
N GLU A 88 -39.97 -29.57 29.96
CA GLU A 88 -40.35 -30.66 30.88
C GLU A 88 -39.19 -31.04 31.80
N ASN A 89 -37.98 -31.21 31.26
CA ASN A 89 -36.80 -31.55 32.04
C ASN A 89 -36.42 -30.45 33.04
N ILE A 90 -36.52 -29.16 32.65
CA ILE A 90 -36.26 -28.02 33.53
C ILE A 90 -37.32 -27.95 34.65
N LEU A 91 -38.59 -28.11 34.32
CA LEU A 91 -39.68 -28.13 35.29
C LEU A 91 -39.53 -29.29 36.27
N THR A 92 -39.18 -30.48 35.77
CA THR A 92 -38.92 -31.67 36.60
C THR A 92 -37.72 -31.47 37.52
N ALA A 93 -36.60 -30.95 37.00
CA ALA A 93 -35.42 -30.63 37.79
C ALA A 93 -35.69 -29.52 38.83
N GLY A 94 -36.55 -28.55 38.50
CA GLY A 94 -37.03 -27.51 39.41
C GLY A 94 -37.86 -28.09 40.56
N ILE A 95 -38.72 -29.07 40.25
CA ILE A 95 -39.48 -29.83 41.26
C ILE A 95 -38.54 -30.65 42.14
N ASP A 96 -37.56 -31.37 41.57
CA ASP A 96 -36.57 -32.15 42.31
C ASP A 96 -35.72 -31.28 43.26
N LYS A 97 -35.31 -30.10 42.78
CA LYS A 97 -34.55 -29.14 43.59
C LYS A 97 -35.42 -28.51 44.68
N GLY A 98 -36.70 -28.24 44.38
CA GLY A 98 -37.67 -27.79 45.37
C GLY A 98 -37.93 -28.82 46.47
N ASP A 99 -38.09 -30.09 46.09
CA ASP A 99 -38.29 -31.20 47.04
C ASP A 99 -37.04 -31.46 47.89
N SER A 100 -35.85 -31.46 47.29
CA SER A 100 -34.60 -31.61 48.05
C SER A 100 -34.39 -30.48 49.06
N LEU A 101 -34.71 -29.23 48.72
CA LEU A 101 -34.67 -28.09 49.65
C LEU A 101 -35.72 -28.19 50.77
N MET A 102 -36.89 -28.78 50.48
CA MET A 102 -37.91 -29.09 51.51
C MET A 102 -37.55 -30.31 52.38
N ASN A 103 -36.68 -31.20 51.88
CA ASN A 103 -36.19 -32.39 52.56
C ASN A 103 -34.91 -32.18 53.40
N LEU A 104 -34.27 -31.00 53.30
CA LEU A 104 -33.24 -30.59 54.25
C LEU A 104 -33.81 -30.54 55.69
N LYS A 105 -33.08 -31.12 56.65
CA LYS A 105 -33.52 -31.27 58.07
C LYS A 105 -33.84 -29.91 58.71
N GLN A 106 -35.11 -29.51 58.70
CA GLN A 106 -35.59 -28.32 59.41
C GLN A 106 -35.65 -28.60 60.92
N LYS A 107 -34.83 -27.87 61.71
CA LYS A 107 -34.71 -28.05 63.17
C LYS A 107 -35.87 -27.46 64.00
N SER A 108 -36.82 -26.72 63.40
CA SER A 108 -37.92 -26.05 64.14
C SER A 108 -39.30 -26.72 63.95
N LEU A 109 -40.12 -26.72 65.01
CA LEU A 109 -41.50 -27.26 65.01
C LEU A 109 -42.43 -26.57 64.00
N LYS A 110 -42.27 -25.24 63.82
CA LYS A 110 -42.99 -24.45 62.81
C LYS A 110 -42.67 -24.89 61.39
N GLY A 111 -41.42 -25.28 61.13
CA GLY A 111 -40.99 -25.82 59.83
C GLY A 111 -41.63 -27.17 59.51
N LYS A 112 -41.74 -28.07 60.51
CA LYS A 112 -42.39 -29.38 60.34
C LYS A 112 -43.88 -29.28 60.03
N LEU A 113 -44.61 -28.36 60.68
CA LEU A 113 -46.02 -28.11 60.38
C LEU A 113 -46.22 -27.51 58.98
N ARG A 114 -45.34 -26.59 58.56
CA ARG A 114 -45.36 -26.02 57.20
C ARG A 114 -45.08 -27.09 56.14
N LYS A 115 -44.11 -27.98 56.39
CA LYS A 115 -43.79 -29.11 55.52
C LYS A 115 -44.95 -30.09 55.39
N PHE A 116 -45.62 -30.40 56.51
CA PHE A 116 -46.81 -31.27 56.51
C PHE A 116 -47.99 -30.65 55.75
N ALA A 117 -48.25 -29.35 55.97
CA ALA A 117 -49.31 -28.63 55.27
C ALA A 117 -49.10 -28.59 53.76
N VAL A 118 -47.88 -28.29 53.31
CA VAL A 118 -47.54 -28.25 51.87
C VAL A 118 -47.69 -29.64 51.23
N ARG A 119 -47.18 -30.70 51.87
CA ARG A 119 -47.23 -32.07 51.34
C ARG A 119 -48.64 -32.67 51.32
N THR A 120 -49.52 -32.24 52.24
CA THR A 120 -50.92 -32.71 52.30
C THR A 120 -51.82 -31.97 51.30
N LEU A 121 -51.53 -30.68 51.06
CA LEU A 121 -52.33 -29.85 50.15
C LEU A 121 -51.86 -29.94 48.69
N VAL A 122 -50.60 -30.33 48.45
CA VAL A 122 -49.98 -30.35 47.13
C VAL A 122 -49.27 -31.69 46.91
N PRO A 123 -49.95 -32.70 46.30
CA PRO A 123 -49.34 -33.98 45.99
C PRO A 123 -48.31 -33.83 44.86
N GLU A 124 -47.07 -34.21 45.14
CA GLU A 124 -45.95 -34.10 44.21
C GLU A 124 -46.18 -34.86 42.89
N GLU A 125 -46.78 -36.06 42.97
CA GLU A 125 -47.17 -36.85 41.81
C GLU A 125 -48.19 -36.13 40.92
N LYS A 126 -49.11 -35.35 41.51
CA LYS A 126 -50.07 -34.55 40.75
C LYS A 126 -49.42 -33.36 40.07
N ILE A 127 -48.39 -32.76 40.66
CA ILE A 127 -47.62 -31.69 40.00
C ILE A 127 -46.81 -32.29 38.84
N ARG A 128 -46.08 -33.39 39.06
CA ARG A 128 -45.29 -34.05 38.02
C ARG A 128 -46.15 -34.52 36.84
N ALA A 129 -47.35 -35.04 37.12
CA ALA A 129 -48.31 -35.46 36.08
C ALA A 129 -48.81 -34.29 35.21
N LEU A 130 -48.74 -33.05 35.70
CA LEU A 130 -49.14 -31.85 34.95
C LEU A 130 -47.95 -31.19 34.23
N VAL A 131 -46.71 -31.60 34.48
CA VAL A 131 -45.51 -31.03 33.85
C VAL A 131 -45.57 -31.06 32.32
N PRO A 132 -45.98 -32.16 31.66
CA PRO A 132 -46.09 -32.17 30.19
C PRO A 132 -47.09 -31.15 29.65
N MET A 133 -48.25 -31.04 30.31
CA MET A 133 -49.28 -30.06 29.93
C MET A 133 -48.81 -28.63 30.13
N PHE A 134 -48.11 -28.35 31.24
CA PHE A 134 -47.53 -27.03 31.51
C PHE A 134 -46.39 -26.72 30.54
N ALA A 135 -45.53 -27.69 30.19
CA ALA A 135 -44.48 -27.51 29.21
C ALA A 135 -45.06 -27.17 27.83
N GLN A 136 -46.07 -27.92 27.39
CA GLN A 136 -46.78 -27.62 26.14
C GLN A 136 -47.42 -26.23 26.17
N THR A 137 -48.16 -25.90 27.23
CA THR A 137 -48.80 -24.58 27.37
C THR A 137 -47.77 -23.44 27.39
N ILE A 138 -46.61 -23.63 28.00
CA ILE A 138 -45.52 -22.65 28.01
C ILE A 138 -44.93 -22.48 26.61
N VAL A 139 -44.71 -23.56 25.87
CA VAL A 139 -44.20 -23.51 24.49
C VAL A 139 -45.23 -22.83 23.57
N ASP A 140 -46.51 -23.21 23.66
CA ASP A 140 -47.61 -22.62 22.89
C ASP A 140 -47.77 -21.11 23.18
N GLU A 141 -47.62 -20.70 24.45
CA GLU A 141 -47.67 -19.29 24.86
C GLU A 141 -46.47 -18.51 24.31
N ILE A 142 -45.26 -19.09 24.29
CA ILE A 142 -44.06 -18.50 23.70
C ILE A 142 -44.21 -18.34 22.18
N GLN A 143 -44.92 -19.27 21.51
CA GLN A 143 -45.16 -19.21 20.07
C GLN A 143 -46.14 -18.13 19.64
N LYS A 144 -46.94 -17.55 20.55
CA LYS A 144 -47.86 -16.47 20.20
C LYS A 144 -47.11 -15.31 19.52
N PRO A 145 -47.69 -14.67 18.48
CA PRO A 145 -47.01 -13.65 17.70
C PRO A 145 -46.39 -12.53 18.53
N GLU A 146 -47.11 -12.08 19.56
CA GLU A 146 -46.68 -11.01 20.48
C GLU A 146 -45.47 -11.42 21.34
N ASN A 147 -45.47 -12.64 21.90
CA ASN A 147 -44.38 -13.16 22.73
C ASN A 147 -43.15 -13.52 21.89
N LYS A 148 -43.36 -14.03 20.67
CA LYS A 148 -42.30 -14.29 19.69
C LYS A 148 -41.59 -12.98 19.30
N GLU A 149 -42.33 -11.92 19.01
CA GLU A 149 -41.76 -10.60 18.72
C GLU A 149 -41.05 -10.00 19.94
N ALA A 150 -41.61 -10.14 21.14
CA ALA A 150 -40.94 -9.72 22.37
C ALA A 150 -39.62 -10.48 22.60
N LEU A 151 -39.59 -11.80 22.36
CA LEU A 151 -38.39 -12.62 22.46
C LEU A 151 -37.34 -12.21 21.40
N LYS A 152 -37.76 -12.03 20.14
CA LYS A 152 -36.89 -11.50 19.08
C LYS A 152 -36.30 -10.16 19.49
N PHE A 153 -37.11 -9.23 20.02
CA PHE A 153 -36.64 -7.93 20.50
C PHE A 153 -35.60 -8.04 21.63
N VAL A 154 -35.84 -8.91 22.62
CA VAL A 154 -34.88 -9.15 23.72
C VAL A 154 -33.56 -9.72 23.19
N ILE A 155 -33.61 -10.70 22.27
CA ILE A 155 -32.41 -11.29 21.68
C ILE A 155 -31.65 -10.23 20.86
N LYS A 156 -32.34 -9.45 20.01
CA LYS A 156 -31.73 -8.39 19.21
C LYS A 156 -31.09 -7.31 20.07
N SER A 157 -31.80 -6.83 21.11
CA SER A 157 -31.28 -5.81 22.01
C SER A 157 -30.05 -6.29 22.77
N LYS A 158 -30.07 -7.52 23.29
CA LYS A 158 -28.91 -8.12 23.95
C LYS A 158 -27.74 -8.35 23.01
N LEU A 159 -27.99 -8.84 21.79
CA LEU A 159 -26.95 -9.01 20.78
C LEU A 159 -26.28 -7.67 20.45
N LYS A 160 -27.07 -6.60 20.29
CA LYS A 160 -26.56 -5.25 20.06
C LYS A 160 -25.76 -4.72 21.24
N GLU A 161 -26.24 -4.91 22.47
CA GLU A 161 -25.52 -4.57 23.69
C GLU A 161 -24.14 -5.26 23.77
N TYR A 162 -24.07 -6.57 23.50
CA TYR A 162 -22.79 -7.30 23.46
C TYR A 162 -21.88 -6.87 22.31
N SER A 163 -22.46 -6.56 21.15
CA SER A 163 -21.72 -6.01 20.01
C SER A 163 -21.06 -4.67 20.37
N ASP A 164 -21.81 -3.77 21.00
CA ASP A 164 -21.31 -2.44 21.40
C ASP A 164 -20.21 -2.54 22.48
N LEU A 165 -20.29 -3.53 23.37
CA LEU A 165 -19.26 -3.80 24.39
C LEU A 165 -17.96 -4.37 23.82
N THR A 166 -18.00 -5.03 22.66
CA THR A 166 -16.84 -5.69 22.03
C THR A 166 -16.09 -4.76 21.08
N HIS A 167 -16.39 -3.45 21.11
CA HIS A 167 -15.75 -2.47 20.23
C HIS A 167 -14.29 -2.25 20.63
N ASP A 168 -13.38 -2.76 19.80
CA ASP A 168 -11.95 -2.57 19.98
C ASP A 168 -11.57 -1.21 19.38
N ASN A 169 -11.79 -0.14 20.15
CA ASN A 169 -11.38 1.21 19.77
C ASN A 169 -10.06 1.53 20.46
N SER A 170 -8.94 1.20 19.82
CA SER A 170 -7.76 2.01 20.04
C SER A 170 -8.11 3.44 19.57
N GLN A 171 -8.30 4.36 20.51
CA GLN A 171 -8.65 5.76 20.19
C GLN A 171 -7.73 6.36 19.11
N ALA A 172 -6.47 5.92 19.09
CA ALA A 172 -5.49 6.29 18.08
C ALA A 172 -5.86 5.90 16.64
N ALA A 173 -6.47 4.73 16.42
CA ALA A 173 -6.89 4.30 15.07
C ALA A 173 -8.07 5.13 14.57
N VAL A 174 -9.06 5.39 15.42
CA VAL A 174 -10.23 6.22 15.08
C VAL A 174 -9.80 7.65 14.75
N LEU A 175 -8.93 8.25 15.56
CA LEU A 175 -8.40 9.59 15.31
C LEU A 175 -7.60 9.68 14.00
N ARG A 176 -6.88 8.61 13.62
CA ARG A 176 -6.18 8.55 12.33
C ARG A 176 -7.13 8.47 11.14
N LEU A 177 -8.20 7.67 11.25
CA LEU A 177 -9.23 7.58 10.21
C LEU A 177 -9.92 8.94 10.01
N GLU A 178 -10.32 9.59 11.10
CA GLU A 178 -10.95 10.91 11.07
C GLU A 178 -10.02 11.98 10.47
N ALA A 179 -8.73 11.98 10.85
CA ALA A 179 -7.74 12.91 10.30
C ALA A 179 -7.57 12.75 8.78
N LEU A 180 -7.62 11.52 8.26
CA LEU A 180 -7.56 11.26 6.83
C LEU A 180 -8.86 11.68 6.12
N PHE A 181 -10.02 11.42 6.71
CA PHE A 181 -11.30 11.90 6.17
C PHE A 181 -11.39 13.43 6.12
N GLU A 182 -10.85 14.12 7.14
CA GLU A 182 -10.75 15.58 7.16
C GLU A 182 -9.77 16.10 6.09
N LYS A 183 -8.57 15.50 5.97
CA LYS A 183 -7.56 15.86 4.95
C LYS A 183 -8.13 15.84 3.53
N TYR A 184 -8.99 14.87 3.23
CA TYR A 184 -9.58 14.71 1.90
C TYR A 184 -11.01 15.25 1.80
N GLU A 185 -11.55 15.88 2.85
CA GLU A 185 -12.92 16.44 2.91
C GLU A 185 -14.01 15.43 2.51
N VAL A 186 -13.93 14.22 3.05
CA VAL A 186 -14.84 13.11 2.76
C VAL A 186 -15.46 12.57 4.04
N VAL A 187 -16.71 12.11 3.96
CA VAL A 187 -17.45 11.62 5.13
C VAL A 187 -17.35 10.10 5.27
N ASP A 188 -17.11 9.39 4.16
CA ASP A 188 -17.11 7.93 4.12
C ASP A 188 -15.96 7.36 3.28
N LEU A 189 -15.66 6.08 3.54
CA LEU A 189 -14.61 5.35 2.83
C LEU A 189 -14.91 5.21 1.32
N LYS A 190 -16.18 5.14 0.91
CA LYS A 190 -16.55 5.09 -0.52
C LYS A 190 -16.29 6.43 -1.21
N GLY A 191 -16.65 7.54 -0.58
CA GLY A 191 -16.34 8.89 -1.07
C GLY A 191 -14.84 9.14 -1.14
N PHE A 192 -14.10 8.71 -0.11
CA PHE A 192 -12.63 8.74 -0.12
C PHE A 192 -12.06 7.98 -1.32
N ASN A 193 -12.46 6.71 -1.51
CA ASN A 193 -11.94 5.87 -2.59
C ASN A 193 -12.25 6.47 -3.98
N LYS A 194 -13.43 7.07 -4.16
CA LYS A 194 -13.80 7.74 -5.41
C LYS A 194 -12.95 8.99 -5.67
N LYS A 195 -12.86 9.91 -4.71
CA LYS A 195 -12.10 11.17 -4.84
C LYS A 195 -10.61 10.90 -5.08
N THR A 196 -10.05 9.97 -4.31
CA THR A 196 -8.66 9.53 -4.46
C THR A 196 -8.41 8.91 -5.84
N SER A 197 -9.32 8.07 -6.34
CA SER A 197 -9.18 7.49 -7.68
C SER A 197 -9.19 8.56 -8.78
N GLU A 198 -10.07 9.56 -8.68
CA GLU A 198 -10.15 10.65 -9.67
C GLU A 198 -8.86 11.51 -9.65
N ASN A 199 -8.40 11.91 -8.46
CA ASN A 199 -7.18 12.69 -8.29
C ASN A 199 -5.93 11.95 -8.78
N LEU A 200 -5.84 10.64 -8.50
CA LEU A 200 -4.71 9.81 -8.93
C LEU A 200 -4.63 9.72 -10.46
N MET A 201 -5.76 9.58 -11.15
CA MET A 201 -5.78 9.54 -12.61
C MET A 201 -5.22 10.83 -13.21
N GLU A 202 -5.63 11.99 -12.68
CA GLU A 202 -5.14 13.30 -13.16
C GLU A 202 -3.64 13.48 -12.90
N LEU A 203 -3.17 13.15 -11.69
CA LEU A 203 -1.77 13.27 -11.32
C LEU A 203 -0.86 12.32 -12.12
N GLU A 204 -1.31 11.09 -12.37
CA GLU A 204 -0.58 10.12 -13.19
C GLU A 204 -0.48 10.62 -14.64
N GLU A 205 -1.58 11.09 -15.22
CA GLU A 205 -1.59 11.64 -16.59
C GLU A 205 -0.61 12.82 -16.71
N GLN A 206 -0.64 13.76 -15.76
CA GLN A 206 0.27 14.90 -15.74
C GLN A 206 1.74 14.45 -15.57
N THR A 207 1.99 13.46 -14.73
CA THR A 207 3.35 12.91 -14.52
C THR A 207 3.89 12.27 -15.81
N TYR A 208 3.08 11.46 -16.49
CA TYR A 208 3.48 10.82 -17.75
C TYR A 208 3.64 11.85 -18.88
N PHE A 209 2.78 12.87 -18.94
CA PHE A 209 2.90 13.95 -19.91
C PHE A 209 4.27 14.66 -19.81
N HIS A 210 4.67 15.08 -18.61
CA HIS A 210 5.98 15.71 -18.39
C HIS A 210 7.15 14.73 -18.62
N THR A 211 6.95 13.45 -18.33
CA THR A 211 7.93 12.39 -18.66
C THR A 211 8.15 12.29 -20.17
N TYR A 212 7.08 12.30 -20.97
CA TYR A 212 7.18 12.30 -22.43
C TYR A 212 7.82 13.57 -22.98
N ILE A 213 7.60 14.73 -22.35
CA ILE A 213 8.32 15.97 -22.69
C ILE A 213 9.83 15.77 -22.51
N LEU A 214 10.28 15.22 -21.37
CA LEU A 214 11.70 14.98 -21.11
C LEU A 214 12.32 14.03 -22.16
N LEU A 215 11.61 12.94 -22.51
CA LEU A 215 12.03 12.03 -23.57
C LEU A 215 12.09 12.71 -24.94
N GLY A 216 11.10 13.55 -25.26
CA GLY A 216 11.08 14.36 -26.48
C GLY A 216 12.25 15.34 -26.57
N ILE A 217 12.64 15.95 -25.45
CA ILE A 217 13.83 16.82 -25.37
C ILE A 217 15.09 16.01 -25.66
N ILE A 218 15.26 14.82 -25.05
CA ILE A 218 16.41 13.93 -25.32
C ILE A 218 16.49 13.59 -26.81
N LEU A 219 15.37 13.17 -27.42
CA LEU A 219 15.31 12.85 -28.85
C LEU A 219 15.67 14.06 -29.72
N THR A 220 15.19 15.25 -29.34
CA THR A 220 15.51 16.51 -30.03
C THR A 220 17.01 16.79 -29.99
N PHE A 221 17.67 16.62 -28.84
CA PHE A 221 19.12 16.79 -28.73
C PHE A 221 19.89 15.76 -29.57
N LEU A 222 19.45 14.50 -29.61
CA LEU A 222 20.05 13.47 -30.46
C LEU A 222 19.91 13.81 -31.95
N LEU A 223 18.75 14.33 -32.36
CA LEU A 223 18.49 14.78 -33.72
C LEU A 223 19.36 15.99 -34.09
N LEU A 224 19.49 16.98 -33.19
CA LEU A 224 20.38 18.12 -33.38
C LEU A 224 21.84 17.68 -33.56
N TRP A 225 22.30 16.71 -32.76
CA TRP A 225 23.64 16.13 -32.88
C TRP A 225 23.86 15.45 -34.23
N TRP A 226 22.84 14.78 -34.76
CA TRP A 226 22.91 14.15 -36.08
C TRP A 226 22.94 15.17 -37.22
N LEU A 227 22.04 16.16 -37.21
CA LEU A 227 21.96 17.20 -38.23
C LEU A 227 23.23 18.09 -38.27
N LEU A 228 23.73 18.48 -37.10
CA LEU A 228 24.88 19.38 -36.97
C LEU A 228 26.22 18.67 -36.99
N ARG A 229 26.26 17.37 -37.36
CA ARG A 229 27.49 16.54 -37.35
C ARG A 229 28.66 17.15 -38.14
N ASN A 230 28.38 17.94 -39.18
CA ASN A 230 29.38 18.55 -40.04
C ASN A 230 29.85 19.95 -39.55
N GLN A 231 29.16 20.58 -38.59
CA GLN A 231 29.45 21.95 -38.15
C GLN A 231 30.25 22.00 -36.84
N LYS A 232 31.58 21.88 -36.94
CA LYS A 232 32.50 21.78 -35.77
C LYS A 232 32.40 22.95 -34.77
N LEU A 233 32.06 24.15 -35.23
CA LEU A 233 31.96 25.33 -34.36
C LEU A 233 30.79 25.26 -33.36
N LEU A 234 29.75 24.50 -33.67
CA LEU A 234 28.55 24.37 -32.84
C LEU A 234 28.63 23.19 -31.86
N HIS A 235 29.63 22.31 -31.99
CA HIS A 235 29.75 21.10 -31.17
C HIS A 235 29.98 21.43 -29.69
N THR A 236 30.86 22.39 -29.39
CA THR A 236 31.16 22.80 -28.01
C THR A 236 29.91 23.33 -27.28
N PRO A 237 29.19 24.38 -27.76
CA PRO A 237 28.01 24.87 -27.06
C PRO A 237 26.89 23.83 -26.96
N LEU A 238 26.65 23.04 -28.02
CA LEU A 238 25.64 21.98 -28.00
C LEU A 238 25.96 20.91 -26.95
N PHE A 239 27.24 20.55 -26.80
CA PHE A 239 27.68 19.56 -25.81
C PHE A 239 27.48 20.04 -24.38
N ILE A 240 27.86 21.29 -24.09
CA ILE A 240 27.69 21.86 -22.75
C ILE A 240 26.22 21.80 -22.32
N ILE A 241 25.30 22.24 -23.20
CA ILE A 241 23.88 22.23 -22.88
C ILE A 241 23.32 20.79 -22.82
N SER A 242 23.82 19.88 -23.67
CA SER A 242 23.46 18.45 -23.57
C SER A 242 23.84 17.85 -22.21
N VAL A 243 25.01 18.21 -21.65
CA VAL A 243 25.43 17.77 -20.30
C VAL A 243 24.50 18.33 -19.24
N LEU A 244 24.11 19.61 -19.32
CA LEU A 244 23.19 20.23 -18.36
C LEU A 244 21.79 19.59 -18.42
N VAL A 245 21.26 19.32 -19.61
CA VAL A 245 20.00 18.58 -19.78
C VAL A 245 20.11 17.18 -19.17
N SER A 246 21.22 16.48 -19.44
CA SER A 246 21.48 15.16 -18.86
C SER A 246 21.49 15.19 -17.32
N LEU A 247 22.02 16.24 -16.71
CA LEU A 247 21.99 16.44 -15.26
C LEU A 247 20.56 16.69 -14.73
N ALA A 248 19.75 17.48 -15.43
CA ALA A 248 18.36 17.74 -15.07
C ALA A 248 17.48 16.47 -15.18
N VAL A 249 17.71 15.65 -16.21
CA VAL A 249 17.02 14.36 -16.38
C VAL A 249 17.47 13.36 -15.32
N LEU A 250 18.78 13.30 -15.01
CA LEU A 250 19.27 12.46 -13.91
C LEU A 250 18.61 12.85 -12.59
N PHE A 251 18.53 14.15 -12.28
CA PHE A 251 17.89 14.63 -11.06
C PHE A 251 16.43 14.19 -10.97
N ALA A 252 15.66 14.31 -12.05
CA ALA A 252 14.28 13.79 -12.10
C ALA A 252 14.21 12.28 -11.91
N GLY A 253 15.09 11.52 -12.57
CA GLY A 253 15.09 10.05 -12.51
C GLY A 253 15.44 9.47 -11.13
N ILE A 254 16.24 10.18 -10.31
CA ILE A 254 16.60 9.72 -8.96
C ILE A 254 15.63 10.20 -7.87
N THR A 255 14.90 11.29 -8.11
CA THR A 255 13.98 11.90 -7.14
C THR A 255 12.56 11.36 -7.28
N ALA A 256 12.09 11.11 -8.50
CA ALA A 256 10.79 10.51 -8.75
C ALA A 256 10.75 9.03 -8.33
N PRO A 257 9.59 8.50 -7.91
CA PRO A 257 9.42 7.07 -7.64
C PRO A 257 9.86 6.22 -8.83
N MET A 258 10.60 5.15 -8.56
CA MET A 258 11.04 4.19 -9.58
C MET A 258 10.19 2.92 -9.60
N ILE A 259 9.78 2.48 -8.41
CA ILE A 259 9.02 1.25 -8.23
C ILE A 259 7.87 1.49 -7.28
N GLU A 260 6.72 0.96 -7.67
CA GLU A 260 5.56 0.81 -6.81
C GLU A 260 5.34 -0.67 -6.55
N ILE A 261 5.34 -1.05 -5.28
CA ILE A 261 4.99 -2.38 -4.81
C ILE A 261 3.59 -2.28 -4.22
N ASP A 262 2.63 -2.96 -4.83
CA ASP A 262 1.23 -3.03 -4.36
C ASP A 262 0.80 -4.50 -4.35
N ALA A 263 0.68 -5.04 -3.14
CA ALA A 263 0.17 -6.38 -2.88
C ALA A 263 -1.19 -6.27 -2.19
N ARG A 264 -2.23 -6.84 -2.81
CA ARG A 264 -3.59 -6.79 -2.28
C ARG A 264 -4.42 -8.00 -2.67
N PHE A 265 -5.47 -8.27 -1.89
CA PHE A 265 -6.56 -9.11 -2.35
C PHE A 265 -7.57 -8.25 -3.10
N GLN A 266 -7.80 -8.57 -4.37
CA GLN A 266 -8.74 -7.82 -5.19
C GLN A 266 -10.18 -8.06 -4.73
N GLN A 267 -10.51 -9.30 -4.41
CA GLN A 267 -11.78 -9.70 -3.81
C GLN A 267 -11.57 -10.91 -2.92
N VAL A 268 -12.13 -10.88 -1.71
CA VAL A 268 -12.21 -12.03 -0.79
C VAL A 268 -13.67 -12.24 -0.42
N ASN A 269 -14.17 -13.45 -0.67
CA ASN A 269 -15.54 -13.82 -0.40
C ASN A 269 -15.58 -14.88 0.69
N PHE A 270 -16.38 -14.65 1.73
CA PHE A 270 -16.68 -15.64 2.75
C PHE A 270 -18.16 -16.00 2.69
N GLN A 271 -18.47 -17.28 2.79
CA GLN A 271 -19.85 -17.76 2.91
C GLN A 271 -20.08 -18.21 4.35
N LEU A 272 -20.89 -17.48 5.10
CA LEU A 272 -21.27 -17.80 6.48
C LEU A 272 -22.79 -17.77 6.60
N ILE A 273 -23.38 -18.80 7.23
CA ILE A 273 -24.82 -18.88 7.51
C ILE A 273 -25.70 -18.62 6.25
N GLY A 274 -25.20 -19.01 5.08
CA GLY A 274 -25.87 -18.83 3.79
C GLY A 274 -25.82 -17.41 3.22
N GLU A 275 -25.21 -16.44 3.91
CA GLU A 275 -24.93 -15.10 3.41
C GLU A 275 -23.48 -15.00 2.89
N GLN A 276 -23.25 -14.12 1.92
CA GLN A 276 -21.92 -13.85 1.38
C GLN A 276 -21.39 -12.52 1.91
N ILE A 277 -20.24 -12.56 2.57
CA ILE A 277 -19.48 -11.38 2.99
C ILE A 277 -18.38 -11.16 1.95
N VAL A 278 -18.37 -9.97 1.35
CA VAL A 278 -17.42 -9.60 0.28
C VAL A 278 -16.54 -8.47 0.76
N PHE A 279 -15.23 -8.69 0.72
CA PHE A 279 -14.20 -7.68 0.95
C PHE A 279 -13.51 -7.37 -0.38
N ASN A 280 -13.50 -6.09 -0.77
CA ASN A 280 -12.84 -5.64 -2.01
C ASN A 280 -11.59 -4.82 -1.70
N ASP A 281 -10.61 -4.88 -2.59
CA ASP A 281 -9.39 -4.05 -2.59
C ASP A 281 -8.67 -3.98 -1.23
N GLN A 282 -8.38 -5.15 -0.67
CA GLN A 282 -7.77 -5.30 0.65
C GLN A 282 -6.25 -5.26 0.54
N VAL A 283 -5.66 -4.11 0.89
CA VAL A 283 -4.23 -3.85 0.73
C VAL A 283 -3.43 -4.53 1.83
N ILE A 284 -2.50 -5.39 1.43
CA ILE A 284 -1.58 -6.08 2.34
C ILE A 284 -0.35 -5.22 2.55
N PHE A 285 0.20 -4.70 1.45
CA PHE A 285 1.43 -3.93 1.46
C PHE A 285 1.47 -2.95 0.30
N PHE A 286 1.83 -1.71 0.59
CA PHE A 286 2.06 -0.69 -0.41
C PHE A 286 3.33 0.11 -0.11
N GLN A 287 4.20 0.27 -1.10
CA GLN A 287 5.34 1.18 -1.06
C GLN A 287 5.59 1.77 -2.45
N SER A 288 5.71 3.09 -2.53
CA SER A 288 6.21 3.82 -3.72
C SER A 288 7.47 4.57 -3.32
N LYS A 289 8.62 4.23 -3.93
CA LYS A 289 9.93 4.78 -3.51
C LYS A 289 10.83 5.18 -4.68
N SER A 290 11.54 6.29 -4.49
CA SER A 290 12.65 6.72 -5.34
C SER A 290 14.00 6.16 -4.86
N ILE A 291 15.05 6.29 -5.68
CA ILE A 291 16.41 5.86 -5.28
C ILE A 291 16.86 6.58 -4.01
N LEU A 292 16.61 7.89 -3.93
CA LEU A 292 16.99 8.71 -2.78
C LEU A 292 16.30 8.24 -1.51
N GLN A 293 15.00 7.97 -1.58
CA GLN A 293 14.23 7.47 -0.44
C GLN A 293 14.69 6.08 -0.01
N VAL A 294 15.05 5.20 -0.95
CA VAL A 294 15.59 3.88 -0.60
C VAL A 294 16.94 4.00 0.11
N ILE A 295 17.83 4.88 -0.36
CA ILE A 295 19.11 5.13 0.33
C ILE A 295 18.87 5.64 1.75
N GLU A 296 17.94 6.59 1.92
CA GLU A 296 17.57 7.13 3.24
C GLU A 296 17.05 6.04 4.19
N ILE A 297 16.13 5.19 3.72
CA ILE A 297 15.59 4.07 4.50
C ILE A 297 16.70 3.10 4.90
N LEU A 298 17.59 2.74 3.97
CA LEU A 298 18.69 1.81 4.23
C LEU A 298 19.67 2.34 5.28
N PHE A 299 19.93 3.65 5.29
CA PHE A 299 20.76 4.29 6.32
C PHE A 299 20.04 4.42 7.66
N ALA A 300 18.73 4.68 7.66
CA ALA A 300 17.92 4.78 8.88
C ALA A 300 17.73 3.43 9.60
N THR A 301 17.88 2.31 8.87
CA THR A 301 17.66 0.95 9.43
C THR A 301 18.70 0.56 10.49
N GLY A 302 19.86 1.22 10.55
CA GLY A 302 20.88 0.99 11.59
C GLY A 302 21.64 -0.35 11.51
N LYS A 303 21.29 -1.22 10.55
CA LYS A 303 22.01 -2.49 10.28
C LYS A 303 23.21 -2.24 9.37
N ILE A 304 24.35 -2.86 9.68
CA ILE A 304 25.60 -2.71 8.92
C ILE A 304 25.42 -3.16 7.46
N ASP A 305 24.71 -4.26 7.22
CA ASP A 305 24.47 -4.79 5.88
C ASP A 305 23.64 -3.82 5.02
N SER A 306 22.54 -3.31 5.57
CA SER A 306 21.69 -2.30 4.92
C SER A 306 22.47 -1.02 4.62
N PHE A 307 23.32 -0.59 5.55
CA PHE A 307 24.15 0.59 5.37
C PHE A 307 25.17 0.43 4.23
N LEU A 308 25.84 -0.73 4.13
CA LEU A 308 26.77 -1.03 3.03
C LEU A 308 26.03 -1.01 1.68
N VAL A 309 24.87 -1.65 1.59
CA VAL A 309 24.03 -1.63 0.38
C VAL A 309 23.62 -0.20 0.02
N GLY A 310 23.23 0.63 1.00
CA GLY A 310 22.90 2.04 0.78
C GLY A 310 24.07 2.85 0.20
N ILE A 311 25.30 2.65 0.69
CA ILE A 311 26.51 3.28 0.14
C ILE A 311 26.71 2.84 -1.31
N LEU A 312 26.54 1.55 -1.60
CA LEU A 312 26.70 0.99 -2.93
C LEU A 312 25.76 1.68 -3.92
N ILE A 313 24.46 1.77 -3.59
CA ILE A 313 23.45 2.42 -4.43
C ILE A 313 23.76 3.91 -4.60
N LEU A 314 24.14 4.62 -3.54
CA LEU A 314 24.49 6.04 -3.61
C LEU A 314 25.68 6.28 -4.56
N VAL A 315 26.74 5.49 -4.43
CA VAL A 315 27.94 5.63 -5.25
C VAL A 315 27.61 5.37 -6.73
N PHE A 316 26.83 4.34 -7.03
CA PHE A 316 26.60 3.93 -8.41
C PHE A 316 25.45 4.63 -9.13
N SER A 317 24.36 4.95 -8.43
CA SER A 317 23.21 5.63 -9.04
C SER A 317 23.37 7.14 -9.10
N ILE A 318 24.21 7.73 -8.24
CA ILE A 318 24.31 9.19 -8.09
C ILE A 318 25.74 9.66 -8.29
N VAL A 319 26.66 9.25 -7.42
CA VAL A 319 28.03 9.80 -7.40
C VAL A 319 28.74 9.53 -8.73
N PHE A 320 28.66 8.32 -9.25
CA PHE A 320 29.35 7.92 -10.47
C PHE A 320 28.77 8.61 -11.73
N PRO A 321 27.44 8.63 -11.96
CA PRO A 321 26.82 9.42 -13.04
C PRO A 321 27.14 10.92 -12.97
N VAL A 322 27.05 11.53 -11.78
CA VAL A 322 27.36 12.96 -11.59
C VAL A 322 28.84 13.24 -11.86
N ALA A 323 29.74 12.44 -11.28
CA ALA A 323 31.18 12.58 -11.49
C ALA A 323 31.56 12.42 -12.97
N LYS A 324 30.89 11.51 -13.69
CA LYS A 324 31.04 11.34 -15.15
C LYS A 324 30.63 12.62 -15.90
N LEU A 325 29.43 13.16 -15.65
CA LEU A 325 28.96 14.38 -16.31
C LEU A 325 29.88 15.58 -16.03
N ILE A 326 30.23 15.81 -14.76
CA ILE A 326 31.15 16.87 -14.34
C ILE A 326 32.52 16.70 -15.01
N SER A 327 33.07 15.48 -15.02
CA SER A 327 34.35 15.19 -15.65
C SER A 327 34.33 15.45 -17.16
N THR A 328 33.23 15.13 -17.85
CA THR A 328 33.09 15.44 -19.28
C THR A 328 33.09 16.94 -19.54
N GLN A 329 32.45 17.73 -18.67
CA GLN A 329 32.42 19.18 -18.78
C GLN A 329 33.78 19.81 -18.49
N ILE A 330 34.45 19.40 -17.42
CA ILE A 330 35.80 19.86 -17.05
C ILE A 330 36.80 19.47 -18.14
N TYR A 331 36.69 18.29 -18.75
CA TYR A 331 37.59 17.88 -19.82
C TYR A 331 37.45 18.73 -21.09
N LEU A 332 36.25 19.25 -21.37
CA LEU A 332 35.98 20.11 -22.52
C LEU A 332 36.43 21.55 -22.28
N ALA A 333 36.24 22.07 -21.06
CA ALA A 333 36.60 23.43 -20.69
C ALA A 333 38.05 23.58 -20.19
N GLY A 334 38.71 22.48 -19.81
CA GLY A 334 39.99 22.49 -19.13
C GLY A 334 41.20 22.63 -20.06
N ASN A 335 42.25 23.26 -19.54
CA ASN A 335 43.55 23.42 -20.20
C ASN A 335 44.30 22.08 -20.35
N GLU A 336 45.34 22.04 -21.20
CA GLU A 336 46.23 20.89 -21.46
C GLU A 336 46.64 20.10 -20.19
N ILE A 337 46.86 20.80 -19.07
CA ILE A 337 47.26 20.21 -17.78
C ILE A 337 46.13 19.38 -17.16
N LEU A 338 44.90 19.92 -17.13
CA LEU A 338 43.73 19.24 -16.58
C LEU A 338 43.37 18.00 -17.42
N ARG A 339 43.55 18.09 -18.74
CA ARG A 339 43.30 16.99 -19.70
C ARG A 339 44.28 15.83 -19.57
N LYS A 340 45.44 16.01 -18.92
CA LYS A 340 46.43 14.97 -18.64
C LYS A 340 46.08 14.12 -17.41
N ASN A 341 45.15 14.57 -16.54
CA ASN A 341 44.77 13.81 -15.36
C ASN A 341 44.12 12.45 -15.72
N LYS A 342 44.70 11.35 -15.21
CA LYS A 342 44.25 9.98 -15.48
C LYS A 342 42.83 9.73 -14.97
N ILE A 343 42.45 10.31 -13.82
CA ILE A 343 41.13 10.14 -13.20
C ILE A 343 40.07 10.85 -14.06
N LEU A 344 40.31 12.10 -14.45
CA LEU A 344 39.42 12.87 -15.32
C LEU A 344 39.19 12.14 -16.65
N LYS A 345 40.27 11.64 -17.27
CA LYS A 345 40.20 10.88 -18.53
C LYS A 345 39.48 9.55 -18.38
N PHE A 346 39.61 8.88 -17.22
CA PHE A 346 38.87 7.67 -16.91
C PHE A 346 37.36 7.94 -16.85
N PHE A 347 36.95 8.93 -16.05
CA PHE A 347 35.53 9.29 -15.91
C PHE A 347 34.91 9.83 -17.20
N ALA A 348 35.66 10.59 -18.00
CA ALA A 348 35.13 11.14 -19.26
C ALA A 348 35.01 10.10 -20.39
N PHE A 349 35.87 9.07 -20.44
CA PHE A 349 35.97 8.19 -21.63
C PHE A 349 35.86 6.68 -21.37
N LYS A 350 36.20 6.20 -20.17
CA LYS A 350 36.26 4.77 -19.85
C LYS A 350 35.17 4.30 -18.87
N SER A 351 34.58 5.22 -18.11
CA SER A 351 33.47 4.96 -17.17
C SER A 351 32.21 4.35 -17.80
N GLY A 352 31.98 4.59 -19.10
CA GLY A 352 30.76 4.13 -19.79
C GLY A 352 30.55 2.61 -19.81
N LYS A 353 31.61 1.81 -19.61
CA LYS A 353 31.50 0.34 -19.49
C LYS A 353 30.99 -0.13 -18.13
N TRP A 354 31.20 0.67 -17.08
CA TRP A 354 30.85 0.35 -15.70
C TRP A 354 29.42 0.82 -15.38
N SER A 355 29.01 1.94 -15.97
CA SER A 355 27.71 2.61 -15.83
C SER A 355 26.44 1.77 -16.11
N MET A 356 26.54 0.55 -16.64
CA MET A 356 25.38 -0.32 -16.98
C MET A 356 25.35 -1.60 -16.14
N ALA A 357 26.51 -2.14 -15.77
CA ALA A 357 26.61 -3.26 -14.83
C ALA A 357 26.06 -2.88 -13.45
N ASP A 358 26.32 -1.65 -13.02
CA ASP A 358 25.89 -1.18 -11.71
C ASP A 358 24.36 -1.01 -11.62
N VAL A 359 23.70 -0.60 -12.72
CA VAL A 359 22.23 -0.52 -12.83
C VAL A 359 21.58 -1.89 -12.67
N TYR A 360 22.22 -2.95 -13.19
CA TYR A 360 21.73 -4.32 -13.09
C TYR A 360 21.85 -4.86 -11.65
N VAL A 361 22.95 -4.55 -10.97
CA VAL A 361 23.15 -4.92 -9.55
C VAL A 361 22.12 -4.22 -8.67
N ILE A 362 21.85 -2.94 -8.91
CA ILE A 362 20.81 -2.18 -8.18
C ILE A 362 19.41 -2.74 -8.43
N ALA A 363 19.09 -3.17 -9.66
CA ALA A 363 17.81 -3.83 -9.97
C ALA A 363 17.64 -5.15 -9.20
N ILE A 364 18.69 -5.95 -9.08
CA ILE A 364 18.69 -7.18 -8.26
C ILE A 364 18.53 -6.85 -6.77
N PHE A 365 19.21 -5.81 -6.26
CA PHE A 365 19.04 -5.37 -4.87
C PHE A 365 17.66 -4.79 -4.58
N MET A 366 17.06 -4.04 -5.49
CA MET A 366 15.68 -3.54 -5.37
C MET A 366 14.66 -4.68 -5.40
N ALA A 367 14.88 -5.72 -6.22
CA ALA A 367 14.07 -6.94 -6.18
C ALA A 367 14.22 -7.64 -4.82
N TYR A 368 15.46 -7.78 -4.31
CA TYR A 368 15.74 -8.38 -3.00
C TYR A 368 15.07 -7.62 -1.84
N ILE A 369 15.22 -6.29 -1.80
CA ILE A 369 14.63 -5.42 -0.77
C ILE A 369 13.10 -5.37 -0.91
N GLY A 370 12.57 -5.36 -2.14
CA GLY A 370 11.14 -5.44 -2.39
C GLY A 370 10.53 -6.73 -1.83
N PHE A 371 11.19 -7.88 -2.07
CA PHE A 371 10.78 -9.16 -1.48
C PHE A 371 10.93 -9.19 0.03
N GLN A 372 12.03 -8.70 0.59
CA GLN A 372 12.27 -8.75 2.04
C GLN A 372 11.44 -7.73 2.82
N GLY A 373 11.13 -6.56 2.25
CA GLY A 373 10.26 -5.55 2.84
C GLY A 373 8.79 -6.00 2.93
N ILE A 374 8.32 -6.78 1.96
CA ILE A 374 7.02 -7.47 2.02
C ILE A 374 7.03 -8.51 3.17
N LEU A 375 8.15 -9.18 3.39
CA LEU A 375 8.27 -10.27 4.37
C LEU A 375 8.43 -9.78 5.82
N ASP A 376 9.25 -8.75 6.07
CA ASP A 376 9.63 -8.40 7.46
C ASP A 376 8.63 -7.48 8.18
N HIS A 377 7.99 -6.52 7.49
CA HIS A 377 7.24 -5.43 8.16
C HIS A 377 5.75 -5.72 8.43
N GLN A 378 5.15 -6.71 7.79
CA GLN A 378 3.73 -7.06 7.96
C GLN A 378 3.53 -8.47 8.52
N LEU A 379 4.49 -9.38 8.33
CA LEU A 379 4.38 -10.76 8.78
C LEU A 379 5.00 -10.98 10.18
N SER A 380 5.89 -10.09 10.65
CA SER A 380 6.39 -10.14 12.04
C SER A 380 5.30 -9.88 13.08
N ASN A 381 4.25 -9.15 12.70
CA ASN A 381 3.10 -8.87 13.55
C ASN A 381 2.06 -9.99 13.55
N LEU A 382 2.14 -10.95 12.61
CA LEU A 382 1.07 -11.91 12.38
C LEU A 382 1.44 -13.38 12.68
N ASN A 383 2.71 -13.76 12.90
CA ASN A 383 3.08 -15.14 13.30
C ASN A 383 2.44 -16.26 12.40
N MET A 384 2.14 -15.98 11.13
CA MET A 384 1.52 -16.93 10.19
C MET A 384 2.53 -17.44 9.15
N GLU A 385 2.43 -18.72 8.78
CA GLU A 385 3.30 -19.33 7.75
C GLU A 385 3.10 -18.68 6.37
N THR A 386 4.21 -18.23 5.81
CA THR A 386 4.31 -17.19 4.78
C THR A 386 4.07 -17.67 3.34
N GLU A 387 4.10 -18.97 3.09
CA GLU A 387 4.07 -19.53 1.73
C GLU A 387 2.67 -19.55 1.08
N SER A 388 1.58 -19.56 1.87
CA SER A 388 0.21 -19.69 1.35
C SER A 388 -0.43 -18.36 0.93
N LEU A 389 -0.10 -17.25 1.60
CA LEU A 389 -0.70 -15.93 1.35
C LEU A 389 -0.18 -15.29 0.04
N VAL A 390 1.07 -15.58 -0.33
CA VAL A 390 1.70 -15.06 -1.55
C VAL A 390 1.03 -15.63 -2.82
N SER A 391 0.53 -16.88 -2.78
CA SER A 391 -0.08 -17.50 -3.97
C SER A 391 -1.50 -17.01 -4.28
N ILE A 392 -2.16 -16.35 -3.31
CA ILE A 392 -3.56 -15.89 -3.42
C ILE A 392 -3.65 -14.37 -3.63
N SER A 393 -2.59 -13.62 -3.30
CA SER A 393 -2.56 -12.17 -3.48
C SER A 393 -2.32 -11.75 -4.94
N THR A 394 -2.99 -10.69 -5.40
CA THR A 394 -2.75 -10.09 -6.72
C THR A 394 -1.65 -9.05 -6.61
N ASN A 395 -0.62 -9.19 -7.45
CA ASN A 395 0.49 -8.25 -7.49
C ASN A 395 0.24 -7.17 -8.56
N LYS A 396 0.04 -5.91 -8.12
CA LYS A 396 -0.09 -4.73 -9.00
C LYS A 396 1.20 -3.91 -9.08
N THR A 397 2.34 -4.51 -8.73
CA THR A 397 3.66 -3.85 -8.80
C THR A 397 3.93 -3.33 -10.21
N SER A 398 4.33 -2.07 -10.31
CA SER A 398 4.56 -1.39 -11.58
C SER A 398 5.84 -0.55 -11.55
N LEU A 399 6.43 -0.37 -12.74
CA LEU A 399 7.56 0.52 -12.94
C LEU A 399 7.05 1.95 -13.15
N GLN A 400 7.58 2.87 -12.35
CA GLN A 400 7.12 4.26 -12.32
C GLN A 400 7.93 5.16 -13.27
N PRO A 401 7.45 6.38 -13.55
CA PRO A 401 8.11 7.31 -14.47
C PRO A 401 9.58 7.60 -14.15
N GLY A 402 9.99 7.58 -12.87
CA GLY A 402 11.39 7.76 -12.48
C GLY A 402 12.33 6.71 -13.11
N PHE A 403 11.87 5.46 -13.23
CA PHE A 403 12.62 4.39 -13.89
C PHE A 403 12.84 4.67 -15.39
N ILE A 404 11.79 5.10 -16.09
CA ILE A 404 11.85 5.42 -17.53
C ILE A 404 12.82 6.58 -17.77
N ILE A 405 12.71 7.64 -16.97
CA ILE A 405 13.57 8.83 -17.05
C ILE A 405 15.04 8.45 -16.77
N PHE A 406 15.29 7.62 -15.77
CA PHE A 406 16.64 7.17 -15.43
C PHE A 406 17.28 6.35 -16.55
N ILE A 407 16.54 5.41 -17.15
CA ILE A 407 17.05 4.65 -18.31
C ILE A 407 17.35 5.58 -19.49
N ALA A 408 16.45 6.52 -19.79
CA ALA A 408 16.66 7.48 -20.86
C ALA A 408 17.91 8.33 -20.63
N PHE A 409 18.13 8.78 -19.39
CA PHE A 409 19.37 9.43 -18.98
C PHE A 409 20.60 8.55 -19.23
N VAL A 410 20.59 7.28 -18.78
CA VAL A 410 21.73 6.37 -18.92
C VAL A 410 22.11 6.22 -20.39
N LEU A 411 21.12 5.94 -21.25
CA LEU A 411 21.30 5.83 -22.70
C LEU A 411 21.83 7.13 -23.31
N PHE A 412 21.24 8.27 -22.97
CA PHE A 412 21.68 9.57 -23.45
C PHE A 412 23.12 9.88 -23.03
N SER A 413 23.51 9.57 -21.80
CA SER A 413 24.87 9.78 -21.27
C SER A 413 25.92 8.93 -21.97
N LEU A 414 25.57 7.70 -22.40
CA LEU A 414 26.46 6.80 -23.14
C LEU A 414 26.69 7.30 -24.56
N ILE A 415 25.63 7.78 -25.21
CA ILE A 415 25.73 8.42 -26.54
C ILE A 415 26.59 9.67 -26.44
N LEU A 416 26.37 10.53 -25.44
CA LEU A 416 27.14 11.75 -25.22
C LEU A 416 28.63 11.47 -25.01
N SER A 417 28.96 10.41 -24.27
CA SER A 417 30.35 9.95 -24.08
C SER A 417 31.01 9.53 -25.40
N THR A 418 30.25 8.91 -26.30
CA THR A 418 30.73 8.51 -27.64
C THR A 418 30.93 9.73 -28.55
N ILE A 419 30.02 10.70 -28.48
CA ILE A 419 30.13 11.99 -29.18
C ILE A 419 31.39 12.74 -28.71
N LEU A 420 31.65 12.81 -27.40
CA LEU A 420 32.86 13.45 -26.85
C LEU A 420 34.16 12.84 -27.39
N LYS A 421 34.22 11.51 -27.51
CA LYS A 421 35.37 10.80 -28.12
C LYS A 421 35.60 11.26 -29.55
N LYS A 422 34.53 11.35 -30.33
CA LYS A 422 34.60 11.76 -31.75
C LYS A 422 35.07 13.21 -31.90
N ILE A 423 34.54 14.13 -31.09
CA ILE A 423 34.94 15.56 -31.09
C ILE A 423 36.42 15.70 -30.70
N THR A 424 36.84 15.01 -29.65
CA THR A 424 38.23 15.09 -29.13
C THR A 424 39.24 14.49 -30.10
N ALA A 425 38.92 13.36 -30.75
CA ALA A 425 39.78 12.72 -31.76
C ALA A 425 40.00 13.62 -32.99
N LEU A 426 38.97 14.36 -33.42
CA LEU A 426 39.05 15.33 -34.52
C LEU A 426 39.94 16.53 -34.17
N HIS A 427 39.97 16.94 -32.89
CA HIS A 427 40.81 18.04 -32.44
C HIS A 427 42.30 17.64 -32.40
N LYS A 428 42.61 16.43 -31.92
CA LYS A 428 44.00 15.89 -31.89
C LYS A 428 44.59 15.70 -33.30
N LYS A 429 43.77 15.29 -34.28
CA LYS A 429 44.22 15.13 -35.69
C LYS A 429 44.51 16.47 -36.37
N LYS A 430 43.99 17.58 -35.86
CA LYS A 430 44.24 18.93 -36.40
C LYS A 430 45.54 19.52 -35.85
N SER A 431 45.82 19.40 -34.54
CA SER A 431 47.09 19.93 -34.00
C SER A 431 48.33 19.22 -34.56
N LEU A 432 48.23 17.92 -34.88
CA LEU A 432 49.30 17.15 -35.54
C LEU A 432 49.45 17.43 -37.05
N ARG A 433 48.57 18.25 -37.63
CA ARG A 433 48.61 18.64 -39.07
C ARG A 433 49.00 20.10 -39.26
N ASP A 434 48.88 20.89 -38.19
CA ASP A 434 49.24 22.30 -38.13
C ASP A 434 50.64 22.49 -37.44
N GLU A 435 51.21 21.40 -36.91
CA GLU A 435 52.65 21.20 -36.62
C GLU A 435 53.32 20.50 -37.80
#